data_AF-A0A5J6MCH5-F1
#
_entry.id   AF-A0A5J6MCH5-F1
#
_cell.length_a   1.000
_cell.length_b   1.000
_cell.length_c   1.000
_cell.angle_alpha   90.00
_cell.angle_beta   90.00
_cell.angle_gamma   90.00
#
_symmetry.space_group_name_H-M   'P 1'
#
loop_
_entity.id
_entity.type
_entity.pdbx_description
1 polymer ?
#
loop_
_entity_poly.entity_id
_entity_poly.type
_entity_poly.pdbx_seq_one_letter_code
_entity_poly.pdbx_strand_id
1 'polypeptide(L)'
;MTEPTLIRPDTALVPARRTLLVRGTQAVLSASAVAILAGCESMAMSKNASAATASDDIQVLNTALGLEYEGIAAYQVGAESGLLTKPVLAVAVKFQDHHKKHADVLASTVKKLGGTPVTAKAKYDFPTGNLKTQEDVLRFAAGLEQGAAQAYYAPCRSSPTRISPRPPPASWPTRRCIGRCCAAYWARIRSQPPSRSPDR
;
A
#
# COMPACT_ATOMS: atom_id res chain seq x y z
N MET A 1 -31.71 -30.25 -1.48
CA MET A 1 -31.20 -28.88 -1.23
C MET A 1 -29.79 -29.05 -0.69
N THR A 2 -28.79 -28.90 -1.56
CA THR A 2 -27.37 -29.13 -1.26
C THR A 2 -26.71 -27.76 -1.12
N GLU A 3 -26.26 -27.44 0.09
CA GLU A 3 -25.54 -26.20 0.42
C GLU A 3 -24.17 -26.16 -0.28
N PRO A 4 -23.76 -25.01 -0.86
CA PRO A 4 -22.44 -24.88 -1.45
C PRO A 4 -21.38 -24.70 -0.35
N THR A 5 -20.46 -25.67 -0.27
CA THR A 5 -19.25 -25.58 0.55
C THR A 5 -18.38 -24.42 0.07
N LEU A 6 -18.38 -23.31 0.81
CA LEU A 6 -17.42 -22.22 0.64
C LEU A 6 -16.02 -22.74 1.01
N ILE A 7 -15.18 -22.96 0.00
CA ILE A 7 -13.76 -23.28 0.18
C ILE A 7 -13.06 -22.04 0.75
N ARG A 8 -12.69 -22.12 2.03
CA ARG A 8 -11.92 -21.10 2.73
C ARG A 8 -10.45 -21.23 2.31
N PRO A 9 -9.80 -20.18 1.77
CA PRO A 9 -8.37 -20.27 1.43
C PRO A 9 -7.54 -20.46 2.70
N ASP A 10 -6.58 -21.37 2.63
CA ASP A 10 -5.74 -21.78 3.74
C ASP A 10 -5.00 -20.59 4.38
N THR A 11 -5.23 -20.46 5.68
CA THR A 11 -4.92 -19.34 6.56
C THR A 11 -3.43 -19.20 6.90
N ALA A 12 -2.50 -19.75 6.10
CA ALA A 12 -1.09 -19.90 6.50
C ALA A 12 -0.18 -18.70 6.16
N LEU A 13 -0.54 -17.87 5.18
CA LEU A 13 0.17 -16.62 4.84
C LEU A 13 -0.37 -15.38 5.60
N VAL A 14 -1.62 -15.46 6.05
CA VAL A 14 -2.29 -14.47 6.89
C VAL A 14 -1.67 -14.29 8.30
N PRO A 15 -1.12 -15.30 9.01
CA PRO A 15 -0.70 -15.15 10.41
C PRO A 15 0.50 -14.22 10.57
N ALA A 16 1.45 -14.25 9.65
CA ALA A 16 2.63 -13.37 9.70
C ALA A 16 2.23 -11.89 9.53
N ARG A 17 1.32 -11.60 8.59
CA ARG A 17 0.80 -10.24 8.34
C ARG A 17 -0.20 -9.79 9.42
N ARG A 18 -0.97 -10.72 10.00
CA ARG A 18 -1.93 -10.45 11.07
C ARG A 18 -1.27 -10.21 12.43
N THR A 19 -0.12 -10.83 12.69
CA THR A 19 0.68 -10.58 13.92
C THR A 19 1.38 -9.21 13.88
N LEU A 20 1.75 -8.72 12.68
CA LEU A 20 2.24 -7.35 12.48
C LEU A 20 1.14 -6.30 12.73
N LEU A 21 -0.09 -6.58 12.31
CA LEU A 21 -1.25 -5.69 12.50
C LEU A 21 -1.76 -5.65 13.95
N VAL A 22 -1.53 -6.68 14.77
CA VAL A 22 -1.99 -6.70 16.18
C VAL A 22 -1.01 -6.00 17.13
N ARG A 23 0.27 -5.82 16.76
CA ARG A 23 1.23 -4.99 17.52
C ARG A 23 1.37 -3.55 17.02
N GLY A 24 0.89 -3.25 15.81
CA GLY A 24 1.03 -1.93 15.17
C GLY A 24 -0.24 -1.08 15.15
N THR A 25 -1.19 -1.30 16.06
CA THR A 25 -2.58 -0.84 15.89
C THR A 25 -2.81 0.68 15.87
N GLN A 26 -1.81 1.57 15.88
CA GLN A 26 -2.04 3.03 15.77
C GLN A 26 -0.91 3.84 15.08
N ALA A 27 -0.03 3.24 14.27
CA ALA A 27 0.99 4.03 13.58
C ALA A 27 0.44 4.55 12.23
N VAL A 28 -0.04 5.80 12.22
CA VAL A 28 -0.51 6.51 11.02
C VAL A 28 0.54 7.53 10.62
N LEU A 29 0.85 7.61 9.32
CA LEU A 29 1.78 8.62 8.81
C LEU A 29 1.31 10.05 9.14
N SER A 30 2.25 10.91 9.50
CA SER A 30 1.98 12.32 9.70
C SER A 30 1.57 13.00 8.39
N ALA A 31 0.87 14.14 8.49
CA ALA A 31 0.48 14.94 7.33
C ALA A 31 1.69 15.39 6.48
N SER A 32 2.84 15.63 7.14
CA SER A 32 4.09 15.97 6.44
C SER A 32 4.64 14.80 5.64
N ALA A 33 4.66 13.58 6.20
CA ALA A 33 5.09 12.39 5.47
C ALA A 33 4.17 12.08 4.28
N VAL A 34 2.84 12.21 4.46
CA VAL A 34 1.87 12.07 3.37
C VAL A 34 2.09 13.13 2.28
N ALA A 35 2.38 14.38 2.65
CA ALA A 35 2.67 15.44 1.68
C ALA A 35 3.94 15.15 0.86
N ILE A 36 4.99 14.60 1.47
CA ILE A 36 6.21 14.18 0.75
C ILE A 36 5.89 13.03 -0.22
N LEU A 37 5.16 12.00 0.22
CA LEU A 37 4.74 10.89 -0.64
C LEU A 37 3.89 11.36 -1.82
N ALA A 38 3.05 12.37 -1.61
CA ALA A 38 2.23 12.99 -2.66
C ALA A 38 3.00 13.97 -3.56
N GLY A 39 4.31 14.17 -3.34
CA GLY A 39 5.13 15.13 -4.09
C GLY A 39 4.81 16.60 -3.78
N CYS A 40 4.09 16.88 -2.71
CA CYS A 40 3.68 18.21 -2.26
C CYS A 40 4.61 18.72 -1.14
N GLU A 41 5.93 18.69 -1.37
CA GLU A 41 6.95 18.95 -0.33
C GLU A 41 6.84 20.35 0.29
N SER A 42 6.37 21.35 -0.46
CA SER A 42 6.10 22.69 0.04
C SER A 42 5.05 22.71 1.15
N MET A 43 4.14 21.72 1.18
CA MET A 43 3.13 21.54 2.23
C MET A 43 3.67 20.74 3.43
N ALA A 44 4.76 19.99 3.24
CA ALA A 44 5.40 19.20 4.29
C ALA A 44 6.24 20.06 5.25
N MET A 45 6.63 21.27 4.81
CA MET A 45 7.33 22.29 5.62
C MET A 45 6.41 22.94 6.67
N SER A 46 5.76 22.13 7.50
CA SER A 46 5.22 22.60 8.77
C SER A 46 6.34 22.60 9.80
N LYS A 47 6.72 23.76 10.33
CA LYS A 47 7.84 23.96 11.28
C LYS A 47 7.70 23.22 12.62
N ASN A 48 6.68 22.37 12.80
CA ASN A 48 6.32 21.71 14.06
C ASN A 48 6.32 20.17 14.02
N ALA A 49 6.84 19.52 12.97
CA ALA A 49 7.03 18.07 13.02
C ALA A 49 8.13 17.74 14.05
N SER A 50 7.74 17.15 15.17
CA SER A 50 8.69 16.76 16.23
C SER A 50 9.63 15.65 15.73
N ALA A 51 10.83 15.56 16.29
CA ALA A 51 11.76 14.47 15.99
C ALA A 51 11.16 13.08 16.27
N ALA A 52 10.28 12.99 17.28
CA ALA A 52 9.53 11.76 17.58
C ALA A 52 8.57 11.40 16.43
N THR A 53 7.81 12.36 15.90
CA THR A 53 6.91 12.15 14.75
C THR A 53 7.67 11.70 13.50
N ALA A 54 8.82 12.31 13.21
CA ALA A 54 9.66 11.89 12.08
C ALA A 54 10.20 10.46 12.27
N SER A 55 10.60 10.09 13.48
CA SER A 55 11.03 8.72 13.81
C SER A 55 9.91 7.71 13.59
N ASP A 56 8.69 8.01 14.05
CA ASP A 56 7.52 7.14 13.86
C ASP A 56 7.18 6.98 12.37
N ASP A 57 7.19 8.08 11.60
CA ASP A 57 7.00 8.06 10.15
C ASP A 57 8.04 7.17 9.45
N ILE A 58 9.32 7.30 9.83
CA ILE A 58 10.41 6.48 9.28
C ILE A 58 10.18 5.00 9.59
N GLN A 59 9.73 4.63 10.79
CA GLN A 59 9.45 3.24 11.14
C GLN A 59 8.30 2.65 10.30
N VAL A 60 7.23 3.42 10.11
CA VAL A 60 6.09 3.01 9.27
C VAL A 60 6.52 2.83 7.82
N LEU A 61 7.26 3.81 7.27
CA LEU A 61 7.75 3.77 5.90
C LEU A 61 8.74 2.62 5.66
N ASN A 62 9.63 2.34 6.61
CA ASN A 62 10.54 1.21 6.51
C ASN A 62 9.82 -0.14 6.61
N THR A 63 8.75 -0.23 7.41
CA THR A 63 7.88 -1.41 7.44
C THR A 63 7.23 -1.63 6.08
N ALA A 64 6.67 -0.57 5.47
CA ALA A 64 6.09 -0.64 4.13
C ALA A 64 7.14 -1.01 3.08
N LEU A 65 8.34 -0.42 3.13
CA LEU A 65 9.43 -0.71 2.20
C LEU A 65 9.87 -2.18 2.26
N GLY A 66 9.93 -2.76 3.45
CA GLY A 66 10.20 -4.19 3.62
C GLY A 66 9.14 -5.08 2.97
N LEU A 67 7.87 -4.69 3.04
CA LEU A 67 6.76 -5.40 2.39
C LEU A 67 6.80 -5.27 0.86
N GLU A 68 7.22 -4.13 0.32
CA GLU A 68 7.41 -3.98 -1.13
C GLU A 68 8.52 -4.90 -1.64
N TYR A 69 9.65 -5.04 -0.93
CA TYR A 69 10.68 -6.01 -1.31
C TYR A 69 10.22 -7.47 -1.24
N GLU A 70 9.40 -7.82 -0.24
CA GLU A 70 8.75 -9.14 -0.18
C GLU A 70 7.84 -9.36 -1.40
N GLY A 71 7.06 -8.35 -1.80
CA GLY A 71 6.23 -8.39 -3.01
C GLY A 71 7.06 -8.61 -4.28
N ILE A 72 8.15 -7.86 -4.46
CA ILE A 72 9.08 -8.00 -5.60
C ILE A 72 9.62 -9.43 -5.68
N ALA A 73 10.07 -9.99 -4.55
CA ALA A 73 10.60 -11.33 -4.47
C ALA A 73 9.53 -12.40 -4.76
N ALA A 74 8.32 -12.22 -4.25
CA ALA A 74 7.20 -13.14 -4.50
C ALA A 74 6.79 -13.19 -5.97
N TYR A 75 6.70 -12.03 -6.63
CA TYR A 75 6.43 -11.97 -8.07
C TYR A 75 7.57 -12.57 -8.90
N GLN A 76 8.83 -12.41 -8.47
CA GLN A 76 9.97 -13.06 -9.12
C GLN A 76 9.81 -14.58 -9.10
N VAL A 77 9.52 -15.15 -7.93
CA VAL A 77 9.28 -16.58 -7.75
C VAL A 77 8.12 -17.08 -8.62
N GLY A 78 7.01 -16.33 -8.67
CA GLY A 78 5.88 -16.66 -9.53
C GLY A 78 6.23 -16.63 -11.02
N ALA A 79 6.97 -15.61 -11.46
CA ALA A 79 7.40 -15.44 -12.84
C ALA A 79 8.38 -16.54 -13.30
N GLU A 80 9.29 -16.96 -12.42
CA GLU A 80 10.31 -17.99 -12.70
C GLU A 80 9.81 -19.42 -12.51
N SER A 81 8.59 -19.61 -11.98
CA SER A 81 8.01 -20.93 -11.74
C SER A 81 7.81 -21.77 -13.02
N GLY A 82 7.74 -21.12 -14.19
CA GLY A 82 7.38 -21.77 -15.45
C GLY A 82 5.90 -22.17 -15.57
N LEU A 83 5.08 -21.87 -14.56
CA LEU A 83 3.66 -22.25 -14.52
C LEU A 83 2.73 -21.21 -15.18
N LEU A 84 3.23 -20.00 -15.45
CA LEU A 84 2.43 -18.91 -16.01
C LEU A 84 2.45 -18.94 -17.54
N THR A 85 1.27 -18.83 -18.15
CA THR A 85 1.13 -18.56 -19.58
C THR A 85 1.70 -17.18 -19.93
N LYS A 86 2.17 -16.99 -21.17
CA LYS A 86 2.81 -15.73 -21.60
C LYS A 86 2.00 -14.46 -21.28
N PRO A 87 0.68 -14.39 -21.51
CA PRO A 87 -0.10 -13.20 -21.17
C PRO A 87 -0.16 -12.93 -19.66
N VAL A 88 -0.28 -13.98 -18.85
CA VAL A 88 -0.34 -13.87 -17.39
C VAL A 88 1.02 -13.47 -16.82
N LEU A 89 2.12 -14.03 -17.34
CA LEU A 89 3.48 -13.64 -17.00
C LEU A 89 3.71 -12.15 -17.27
N ALA A 90 3.27 -11.64 -18.42
CA ALA A 90 3.42 -10.22 -18.75
C ALA A 90 2.70 -9.30 -17.74
N VAL A 91 1.54 -9.73 -17.22
CA VAL A 91 0.83 -9.01 -16.15
C VAL A 91 1.58 -9.12 -14.82
N ALA A 92 2.07 -10.30 -14.46
CA ALA A 92 2.85 -10.51 -13.23
C ALA A 92 4.11 -9.63 -13.19
N VAL A 93 4.83 -9.51 -14.30
CA VAL A 93 6.00 -8.63 -14.42
C VAL A 93 5.60 -7.15 -14.23
N LYS A 94 4.46 -6.72 -14.77
CA LYS A 94 3.96 -5.35 -14.54
C LYS A 94 3.67 -5.06 -13.06
N PHE A 95 3.04 -5.99 -12.34
CA PHE A 95 2.83 -5.84 -10.90
C PHE A 95 4.15 -5.81 -10.13
N GLN A 96 5.11 -6.65 -10.51
CA GLN A 96 6.46 -6.58 -9.94
C GLN A 96 7.09 -5.18 -10.12
N ASP A 97 6.96 -4.58 -11.31
CA ASP A 97 7.49 -3.25 -11.58
C ASP A 97 6.75 -2.16 -10.79
N HIS A 98 5.47 -2.33 -10.46
CA HIS A 98 4.76 -1.44 -9.54
C HIS A 98 5.36 -1.49 -8.14
N HIS A 99 5.62 -2.68 -7.60
CA HIS A 99 6.28 -2.82 -6.30
C HIS A 99 7.67 -2.19 -6.27
N LYS A 100 8.47 -2.32 -7.35
CA LYS A 100 9.77 -1.63 -7.47
C LYS A 100 9.62 -0.11 -7.38
N LYS A 101 8.66 0.45 -8.12
CA LYS A 101 8.37 1.90 -8.08
C LYS A 101 7.90 2.35 -6.70
N HIS A 102 7.08 1.55 -6.02
CA HIS A 102 6.66 1.85 -4.64
C HIS A 102 7.86 1.84 -3.69
N ALA A 103 8.73 0.82 -3.78
CA ALA A 103 9.94 0.72 -2.98
C ALA A 103 10.86 1.95 -3.18
N ASP A 104 11.04 2.41 -4.42
CA ASP A 104 11.84 3.60 -4.72
C ASP A 104 11.27 4.87 -4.06
N VAL A 105 9.95 5.08 -4.16
CA VAL A 105 9.27 6.22 -3.54
C VAL A 105 9.38 6.19 -2.02
N LEU A 106 9.19 5.02 -1.41
CA LEU A 106 9.30 4.83 0.04
C LEU A 106 10.73 5.07 0.51
N ALA A 107 11.72 4.48 -0.16
CA ALA A 107 13.13 4.65 0.18
C ALA A 107 13.57 6.12 0.04
N SER A 108 13.13 6.81 -1.02
CA SER A 108 13.37 8.24 -1.19
C SER A 108 12.73 9.06 -0.05
N THR A 109 11.52 8.71 0.37
CA THR A 109 10.81 9.43 1.44
C THR A 109 11.50 9.26 2.78
N VAL A 110 11.94 8.04 3.11
CA VAL A 110 12.73 7.76 4.32
C VAL A 110 13.99 8.61 4.35
N LYS A 111 14.73 8.72 3.23
CA LYS A 111 15.91 9.58 3.12
C LYS A 111 15.58 11.06 3.35
N LYS A 112 14.47 11.56 2.77
CA LYS A 112 14.02 12.96 2.93
C LYS A 112 13.65 13.30 4.38
N LEU A 113 13.16 12.33 5.13
CA LEU A 113 12.88 12.47 6.57
C LEU A 113 14.13 12.31 7.45
N GLY A 114 15.32 12.07 6.86
CA GLY A 114 16.58 11.89 7.57
C GLY A 114 16.82 10.47 8.09
N GLY A 115 16.00 9.50 7.66
CA GLY A 115 16.13 8.09 8.03
C GLY A 115 17.03 7.30 7.09
N THR A 116 17.37 6.07 7.50
CA THR A 116 18.04 5.08 6.65
C THR A 116 17.02 4.08 6.11
N PRO A 117 16.87 3.93 4.78
CA PRO A 117 15.99 2.93 4.19
C PRO A 117 16.48 1.51 4.51
N VAL A 118 15.54 0.62 4.84
CA VAL A 118 15.83 -0.81 4.93
C VAL A 118 16.22 -1.37 3.55
N THR A 119 17.01 -2.43 3.56
CA THR A 119 17.42 -3.17 2.36
C THR A 119 16.59 -4.43 2.20
N ALA A 120 16.48 -4.93 0.96
CA ALA A 120 15.88 -6.24 0.72
C ALA A 120 16.61 -7.34 1.51
N LYS A 121 15.86 -8.35 1.95
CA LYS A 121 16.46 -9.52 2.60
C LYS A 121 17.18 -10.37 1.56
N ALA A 122 18.24 -11.06 1.98
CA ALA A 122 18.95 -12.01 1.12
C ALA A 122 18.04 -13.18 0.67
N LYS A 123 17.06 -13.55 1.50
CA LYS A 123 16.11 -14.62 1.22
C LYS A 123 14.74 -14.33 1.83
N TYR A 124 13.70 -14.75 1.12
CA TYR A 124 12.32 -14.78 1.58
C TYR A 124 11.83 -16.23 1.53
N ASP A 125 11.17 -16.69 2.60
CA ASP A 125 10.63 -18.05 2.67
C ASP A 125 9.15 -18.03 2.26
N PHE A 126 8.90 -18.34 0.99
CA PHE A 126 7.55 -18.49 0.44
C PHE A 126 7.16 -19.99 0.40
N PRO A 127 5.88 -20.34 0.62
CA PRO A 127 5.41 -21.73 0.56
C PRO A 127 5.28 -22.21 -0.90
N THR A 128 6.39 -22.25 -1.64
CA THR A 128 6.43 -22.57 -3.07
C THR A 128 6.22 -24.05 -3.37
N GLY A 129 6.43 -24.94 -2.39
CA GLY A 129 6.25 -26.39 -2.55
C GLY A 129 4.83 -26.82 -2.95
N ASN A 130 3.85 -25.93 -2.82
CA ASN A 130 2.46 -26.17 -3.19
C ASN A 130 2.09 -25.57 -4.56
N LEU A 131 2.99 -24.82 -5.22
CA LEU A 131 2.72 -24.20 -6.52
C LEU A 131 2.88 -25.25 -7.62
N LYS A 132 1.77 -25.82 -8.10
CA LYS A 132 1.76 -26.85 -9.15
C LYS A 132 1.09 -26.39 -10.43
N THR A 133 0.22 -25.40 -10.33
CA THR A 133 -0.56 -24.88 -11.46
C THR A 133 -0.48 -23.37 -11.54
N GLN A 134 -0.84 -22.80 -12.70
CA GLN A 134 -1.00 -21.36 -12.85
C GLN A 134 -1.95 -20.77 -11.79
N GLU A 135 -3.03 -21.48 -11.48
CA GLU A 135 -4.04 -21.04 -10.52
C GLU A 135 -3.44 -20.91 -9.11
N ASP A 136 -2.52 -21.82 -8.72
CA ASP A 136 -1.84 -21.74 -7.42
C ASP A 136 -0.94 -20.52 -7.32
N VAL A 137 -0.22 -20.19 -8.40
CA VAL A 137 0.60 -18.97 -8.47
C VAL A 137 -0.27 -17.72 -8.40
N LEU A 138 -1.41 -17.70 -9.10
CA LEU A 138 -2.36 -16.59 -9.06
C LEU A 138 -3.01 -16.43 -7.69
N ARG A 139 -3.37 -17.54 -7.01
CA ARG A 139 -3.87 -17.51 -5.63
C ARG A 139 -2.84 -17.00 -4.66
N PHE A 140 -1.59 -17.42 -4.80
CA PHE A 140 -0.48 -16.94 -4.00
C PHE A 140 -0.29 -15.42 -4.17
N ALA A 141 -0.23 -14.94 -5.42
CA ALA A 141 -0.14 -13.51 -5.72
C ALA A 141 -1.34 -12.73 -5.16
N ALA A 142 -2.57 -13.19 -5.41
CA ALA A 142 -3.77 -12.56 -4.89
C ALA A 142 -3.80 -12.48 -3.35
N GLY A 143 -3.30 -13.51 -2.66
CA GLY A 143 -3.18 -13.52 -1.20
C GLY A 143 -2.23 -12.44 -0.67
N LEU A 144 -1.12 -12.19 -1.36
CA LEU A 144 -0.18 -11.12 -1.02
C LEU A 144 -0.81 -9.73 -1.19
N GLU A 145 -1.50 -9.51 -2.30
CA GLU A 145 -2.19 -8.25 -2.59
C GLU A 145 -3.35 -7.99 -1.62
N GLN A 146 -4.14 -9.02 -1.32
CA GLN A 146 -5.21 -8.91 -0.32
C GLN A 146 -4.66 -8.57 1.06
N GLY A 147 -3.53 -9.15 1.46
CA GLY A 147 -2.85 -8.79 2.70
C GLY A 147 -2.43 -7.33 2.72
N ALA A 148 -1.88 -6.81 1.62
CA ALA A 148 -1.51 -5.40 1.49
C ALA A 148 -2.75 -4.48 1.53
N ALA A 149 -3.80 -4.81 0.80
CA ALA A 149 -5.05 -4.04 0.79
C ALA A 149 -5.74 -4.02 2.16
N GLN A 150 -5.74 -5.14 2.89
CA GLN A 150 -6.31 -5.19 4.25
C GLN A 150 -5.57 -4.28 5.22
N ALA A 151 -4.25 -4.14 5.09
CA ALA A 151 -3.49 -3.18 5.89
C ALA A 151 -3.96 -1.73 5.65
N TYR A 152 -4.34 -1.41 4.41
CA TYR A 152 -4.90 -0.10 4.06
C TYR A 152 -6.30 0.14 4.67
N TYR A 153 -7.15 -0.89 4.74
CA TYR A 153 -8.49 -0.77 5.32
C TYR A 153 -8.54 -0.94 6.84
N ALA A 154 -7.50 -1.48 7.46
CA ALA A 154 -7.47 -1.73 8.91
C ALA A 154 -7.76 -0.47 9.75
N PRO A 155 -7.21 0.73 9.44
CA PRO A 155 -7.57 1.98 10.14
C PRO A 155 -9.04 2.38 9.99
N CYS A 156 -9.70 2.06 8.87
CA CYS A 156 -11.13 2.32 8.68
C CYS A 156 -12.02 1.39 9.52
N ARG A 157 -11.55 0.19 9.87
CA ARG A 157 -12.32 -0.78 10.69
C ARG A 157 -12.13 -0.61 12.19
N SER A 158 -11.04 0.00 12.64
CA SER A 158 -10.72 0.13 14.07
C SER A 158 -11.29 1.37 14.75
N SER A 159 -12.09 2.20 14.04
CA SER A 159 -12.73 3.39 14.63
C SER A 159 -13.93 3.00 15.51
N PRO A 160 -13.89 3.17 16.85
CA PRO A 160 -15.02 2.94 17.73
C PRO A 160 -15.91 4.20 17.79
N THR A 161 -16.13 4.89 16.68
CA THR A 161 -17.14 5.93 16.62
C THR A 161 -18.50 5.27 16.43
N ARG A 162 -19.14 4.96 17.55
CA ARG A 162 -20.60 4.92 17.64
C ARG A 162 -21.10 6.20 16.99
N ILE A 163 -21.67 6.09 15.79
CA ILE A 163 -22.37 7.18 15.12
C ILE A 163 -23.53 7.56 16.05
N SER A 164 -23.33 8.57 16.89
CA SER A 164 -24.40 9.23 17.60
C SER A 164 -24.98 10.30 16.67
N PRO A 165 -26.28 10.30 16.39
CA PRO A 165 -26.91 11.34 15.59
C PRO A 165 -27.10 12.58 16.47
N ARG A 166 -26.07 13.43 16.55
CA ARG A 166 -26.24 14.81 17.02
C ARG A 166 -25.85 15.78 15.90
N PRO A 167 -26.72 16.75 15.55
CA PRO A 167 -26.36 17.79 14.60
C PRO A 167 -25.29 18.71 15.21
N PRO A 168 -24.36 19.23 14.39
CA PRO A 168 -23.30 20.13 14.86
C PRO A 168 -23.86 21.51 15.28
N PRO A 169 -23.24 22.20 16.25
CA PRO A 169 -23.65 23.55 16.63
C PRO A 169 -23.31 24.59 15.54
N ALA A 170 -24.16 25.62 15.46
CA ALA A 170 -24.23 26.60 14.36
C ALA A 170 -23.06 27.60 14.24
N SER A 171 -21.96 27.43 14.96
CA SER A 171 -20.82 28.37 14.96
C SER A 171 -19.50 27.69 14.59
N TRP A 172 -19.33 27.37 13.30
CA TRP A 172 -18.03 27.02 12.74
C TRP A 172 -17.67 28.00 11.60
N PRO A 173 -16.61 28.80 11.72
CA PRO A 173 -16.20 29.71 10.66
C PRO A 173 -15.52 28.94 9.51
N THR A 174 -16.06 29.12 8.31
CA THR A 174 -15.40 29.06 6.99
C THR A 174 -14.72 27.76 6.54
N ARG A 175 -15.53 26.86 5.96
CA ARG A 175 -15.13 25.91 4.90
C ARG A 175 -14.77 26.67 3.60
N ARG A 176 -13.62 27.34 3.54
CA ARG A 176 -13.13 27.97 2.28
C ARG A 176 -11.83 27.40 1.73
N CYS A 177 -11.00 26.71 2.53
CA CYS A 177 -9.70 26.24 2.06
C CYS A 177 -9.73 24.84 1.41
N ILE A 178 -10.54 23.91 1.92
CA ILE A 178 -10.58 22.52 1.40
C ILE A 178 -11.24 22.44 0.01
N GLY A 179 -12.21 23.31 -0.29
CA GLY A 179 -12.93 23.28 -1.56
C GLY A 179 -12.10 23.68 -2.78
N ARG A 180 -11.12 24.58 -2.62
CA ARG A 180 -10.31 25.08 -3.76
C ARG A 180 -9.24 24.09 -4.21
N CYS A 181 -8.65 23.32 -3.30
CA CYS A 181 -7.66 22.30 -3.66
C CYS A 181 -8.30 21.07 -4.33
N CYS A 182 -9.46 20.61 -3.84
CA CYS A 182 -10.20 19.55 -4.53
C CYS A 182 -10.64 19.99 -5.93
N ALA A 183 -11.14 21.22 -6.10
CA ALA A 183 -11.53 21.72 -7.42
C ALA A 183 -10.34 21.83 -8.38
N ALA A 184 -9.16 22.26 -7.92
CA ALA A 184 -7.95 22.37 -8.74
C ALA A 184 -7.40 20.99 -9.18
N TYR A 185 -7.41 20.00 -8.28
CA TYR A 185 -7.01 18.63 -8.59
C TYR A 185 -7.95 17.99 -9.63
N TRP A 186 -9.26 18.14 -9.45
CA TRP A 186 -10.26 17.61 -10.38
C TRP A 186 -10.28 18.32 -11.73
N ALA A 187 -9.99 19.62 -11.78
CA ALA A 187 -9.84 20.36 -13.04
C ALA A 187 -8.62 19.87 -13.84
N ARG A 188 -7.51 19.53 -13.17
CA ARG A 188 -6.29 19.02 -13.83
C ARG A 188 -6.42 17.60 -14.35
N ILE A 189 -7.20 16.74 -13.69
CA ILE A 189 -7.50 15.40 -14.20
C ILE A 189 -8.41 15.48 -15.44
N ARG A 190 -9.40 16.38 -15.44
CA ARG A 190 -10.37 16.50 -16.54
C ARG A 190 -9.80 17.15 -17.81
N SER A 191 -8.68 17.85 -17.70
CA SER A 191 -8.03 18.58 -18.81
C SER A 191 -6.86 17.82 -19.44
N GLN A 192 -6.50 16.62 -18.96
CA GLN A 192 -5.50 15.79 -19.63
C GLN A 192 -6.13 15.10 -20.84
N PRO A 193 -5.67 15.37 -22.08
CA PRO A 193 -6.09 14.58 -23.23
C PRO A 193 -5.55 13.15 -23.09
N PRO A 194 -6.27 12.13 -23.61
CA PRO A 194 -5.79 10.76 -23.58
C PRO A 194 -4.42 10.66 -24.28
N SER A 195 -3.45 10.00 -23.63
CA SER A 195 -2.13 9.77 -24.21
C SER A 195 -2.27 8.93 -25.48
N ARG A 196 -1.92 9.52 -26.63
CA ARG A 196 -1.77 8.77 -27.88
C ARG A 196 -0.57 7.83 -27.74
N SER A 197 -0.84 6.53 -27.79
CA SER A 197 0.17 5.49 -27.98
C SER A 197 0.83 5.66 -29.35
N PRO A 198 2.17 5.61 -29.47
CA PRO A 198 2.82 5.54 -30.77
C PRO A 198 2.73 4.10 -31.31
N ASP A 199 2.21 3.96 -32.53
CA ASP A 199 2.29 2.75 -33.34
C ASP A 199 3.76 2.38 -33.63
N ARG A 200 4.20 1.20 -33.17
CA ARG A 200 4.92 0.15 -33.94
C ARG A 200 5.38 -0.99 -33.03
#